data_AF-A0A2E0ZRG8-F1
#
_entry.id   AF-A0A2E0ZRG8-F1
#
_cell.length_a   1.000
_cell.length_b   1.000
_cell.length_c   1.000
_cell.angle_alpha   90.00
_cell.angle_beta   90.00
_cell.angle_gamma   90.00
#
_symmetry.space_group_name_H-M   'P 1'
#
loop_
_entity.id
_entity.type
_entity.pdbx_description
1 polymer ?
#
loop_
_entity_poly.entity_id
_entity_poly.type
_entity_poly.pdbx_seq_one_letter_code
_entity_poly.pdbx_strand_id
1 'polypeptide(L)'
;MRGRAGEGASAVLRASLEASGYLEGLRDADEEDRIENLEALFTVLDEFASVDEAVAELDRIAELESQPKPRTASLFQTMTLERITLDQALELLSLPRTVGVDPADGVEVTVQNGRFGPYLKKGSDSRSLDNEEQLLTITLEECLVILAQPKKYGRARAKPPLRELGTDPHSGKPILLKDGQFGPYVTDGETNASLRRGDSVEELSDGRAAELLAERRAKGPARKPPRRKS
;
A
#
# COMPACT_ATOMS: atom_id res chain seq x y z
N MET A 1 10.90 -26.85 -3.93
CA MET A 1 10.43 -27.08 -5.31
C MET A 1 10.87 -28.49 -5.70
N ARG A 2 9.94 -29.39 -6.01
CA ARG A 2 10.28 -30.67 -6.64
C ARG A 2 10.37 -30.41 -8.14
N GLY A 3 11.50 -30.73 -8.75
CA GLY A 3 11.63 -30.66 -10.21
C GLY A 3 10.55 -31.54 -10.85
N ARG A 4 9.78 -30.95 -11.76
CA ARG A 4 8.71 -31.63 -12.53
C ARG A 4 9.26 -32.51 -13.67
N ALA A 5 10.57 -32.55 -13.85
CA ALA A 5 11.30 -33.24 -14.92
C ALA A 5 11.13 -34.78 -14.99
N GLY A 6 10.34 -35.40 -14.10
CA GLY A 6 10.04 -36.83 -14.11
C GLY A 6 8.58 -37.18 -14.46
N GLU A 7 7.70 -36.19 -14.57
CA GLU A 7 6.30 -36.36 -14.95
C GLU A 7 6.17 -36.07 -16.45
N GLY A 8 5.53 -36.95 -17.23
CA GLY A 8 5.38 -36.73 -18.67
C GLY A 8 4.66 -35.42 -18.99
N ALA A 9 4.92 -34.80 -20.14
CA ALA A 9 4.44 -33.46 -20.52
C ALA A 9 2.93 -33.22 -20.27
N SER A 10 2.11 -34.23 -20.52
CA SER A 10 0.66 -34.19 -20.26
C SER A 10 0.30 -33.99 -18.78
N ALA A 11 1.06 -34.59 -17.86
CA ALA A 11 0.85 -34.43 -16.41
C ALA A 11 1.22 -33.01 -15.96
N VAL A 12 2.32 -32.46 -16.46
CA VAL A 12 2.76 -31.09 -16.13
C VAL A 12 1.76 -30.04 -16.63
N LEU A 13 1.27 -30.19 -17.86
CA LEU A 13 0.24 -29.30 -18.42
C LEU A 13 -1.06 -29.40 -17.64
N ARG A 14 -1.54 -30.62 -17.34
CA ARG A 14 -2.76 -30.80 -16.54
C ARG A 14 -2.62 -30.14 -15.16
N ALA A 15 -1.52 -30.37 -14.46
CA ALA A 15 -1.28 -29.77 -13.15
C ALA A 15 -1.22 -28.24 -13.23
N SER A 16 -0.67 -27.68 -14.30
CA SER A 16 -0.59 -26.22 -14.51
C SER A 16 -1.96 -25.60 -14.80
N LEU A 17 -2.78 -26.24 -15.64
CA LEU A 17 -4.16 -25.81 -15.92
C LEU A 17 -5.09 -25.98 -14.72
N GLU A 18 -4.83 -26.97 -13.87
CA GLU A 18 -5.55 -27.14 -12.61
C GLU A 18 -5.16 -26.06 -11.59
N ALA A 19 -3.85 -25.79 -11.44
CA ALA A 19 -3.35 -24.77 -10.54
C ALA A 19 -3.78 -23.34 -10.91
N SER A 20 -3.96 -23.05 -12.21
CA SER A 20 -4.48 -21.76 -12.67
C SER A 20 -5.98 -21.59 -12.46
N GLY A 21 -6.71 -22.65 -12.09
CA GLY A 21 -8.17 -22.67 -12.02
C GLY A 21 -8.86 -22.77 -13.39
N TYR A 22 -8.09 -22.91 -14.47
CA TYR A 22 -8.62 -23.00 -15.84
C TYR A 22 -9.59 -24.19 -16.00
N LEU A 23 -9.23 -25.36 -15.47
CA LEU A 23 -10.09 -26.56 -15.56
C LEU A 23 -11.41 -26.43 -14.76
N GLU A 24 -11.41 -25.66 -13.68
CA GLU A 24 -12.61 -25.37 -12.89
C GLU A 24 -13.51 -24.39 -13.66
N GLY A 25 -12.94 -23.30 -14.17
CA GLY A 25 -13.65 -22.34 -15.03
C GLY A 25 -14.27 -23.01 -16.26
N LEU A 26 -13.59 -23.97 -16.87
CA LEU A 26 -14.11 -24.72 -18.02
C LEU A 26 -15.32 -25.59 -17.67
N ARG A 27 -15.38 -26.15 -16.46
CA ARG A 27 -16.49 -27.02 -16.00
C ARG A 27 -17.74 -26.22 -15.67
N ASP A 28 -17.55 -25.04 -15.09
CA ASP A 28 -18.64 -24.18 -14.62
C ASP A 28 -19.18 -23.26 -15.72
N ALA A 29 -18.42 -23.05 -16.80
CA ALA A 29 -18.82 -22.30 -17.97
C ALA A 29 -19.98 -22.96 -18.75
N ASP A 30 -20.83 -22.11 -19.33
CA ASP A 30 -21.81 -22.55 -20.33
C ASP A 30 -21.12 -22.98 -21.63
N GLU A 31 -21.90 -23.46 -22.61
CA GLU A 31 -21.34 -24.03 -23.83
C GLU A 31 -20.56 -23.01 -24.66
N GLU A 32 -21.04 -21.77 -24.73
CA GLU A 32 -20.43 -20.69 -25.52
C GLU A 32 -19.12 -20.25 -24.87
N ASP A 33 -19.16 -19.91 -23.58
CA ASP A 33 -17.99 -19.53 -22.79
C ASP A 33 -16.93 -20.64 -22.77
N ARG A 34 -17.36 -21.92 -22.75
CA ARG A 34 -16.44 -23.06 -22.74
C ARG A 34 -15.71 -23.19 -24.08
N ILE A 35 -16.40 -22.98 -25.19
CA ILE A 35 -15.79 -23.01 -26.53
C ILE A 35 -14.78 -21.86 -26.64
N GLU A 36 -15.17 -20.64 -26.26
CA GLU A 36 -14.26 -19.48 -26.30
C GLU A 36 -12.99 -19.70 -25.46
N ASN A 37 -13.14 -20.26 -24.25
CA ASN A 37 -11.99 -20.60 -23.39
C ASN A 37 -11.06 -21.62 -24.06
N LEU A 38 -11.61 -22.70 -24.64
CA LEU A 38 -10.82 -23.71 -25.33
C LEU A 38 -10.11 -23.14 -26.55
N GLU A 39 -10.79 -22.32 -27.34
CA GLU A 39 -10.18 -21.63 -28.48
C GLU A 39 -9.05 -20.71 -28.06
N ALA A 40 -9.19 -20.00 -26.93
CA ALA A 40 -8.12 -19.19 -26.36
C ALA A 40 -6.90 -20.04 -25.95
N LEU A 41 -7.13 -21.19 -25.29
CA LEU A 41 -6.06 -22.12 -24.94
C LEU A 41 -5.37 -22.68 -26.20
N PHE A 42 -6.15 -23.10 -27.21
CA PHE A 42 -5.61 -23.61 -28.47
C PHE A 42 -4.80 -22.55 -29.21
N THR A 43 -5.27 -21.31 -29.24
CA THR A 43 -4.56 -20.18 -29.86
C THR A 43 -3.19 -19.96 -29.21
N VAL A 44 -3.12 -20.00 -27.89
CA VAL A 44 -1.83 -19.88 -27.16
C VAL A 44 -0.95 -21.10 -27.43
N LEU A 45 -1.50 -22.31 -27.44
CA LEU A 45 -0.73 -23.53 -27.70
C LEU A 45 -0.17 -23.59 -29.13
N ASP A 46 -0.82 -22.95 -30.11
CA ASP A 46 -0.35 -22.85 -31.49
C ASP A 46 0.90 -21.96 -31.64
N GLU A 47 1.20 -21.12 -30.65
CA GLU A 47 2.45 -20.34 -30.60
C GLU A 47 3.69 -21.23 -30.33
N PHE A 48 3.48 -22.47 -29.87
CA PHE A 48 4.55 -23.43 -29.55
C PHE A 48 4.62 -24.53 -30.61
N ALA A 49 5.83 -24.89 -31.03
CA ALA A 49 6.03 -25.95 -32.01
C ALA A 49 5.71 -27.35 -31.46
N SER A 50 5.70 -27.52 -30.13
CA SER A 50 5.34 -28.78 -29.48
C SER A 50 4.82 -28.61 -28.06
N VAL A 51 4.14 -29.65 -27.57
CA VAL A 51 3.70 -29.78 -26.17
C VAL A 51 4.89 -29.72 -25.20
N ASP A 52 6.01 -30.32 -25.57
CA ASP A 52 7.24 -30.29 -24.77
C ASP A 52 7.84 -28.88 -24.67
N GLU A 53 7.74 -28.07 -25.74
CA GLU A 53 8.16 -26.67 -25.73
C GLU A 53 7.27 -25.80 -24.83
N ALA A 54 5.95 -25.99 -24.89
CA ALA A 54 5.02 -25.32 -23.99
C ALA A 54 5.31 -25.69 -22.51
N VAL A 55 5.60 -26.96 -22.23
CA VAL A 55 6.00 -27.41 -20.88
C VAL A 55 7.34 -26.78 -20.46
N ALA A 56 8.32 -26.71 -21.36
CA ALA A 56 9.60 -26.07 -21.07
C ALA A 56 9.44 -24.58 -20.72
N GLU A 57 8.55 -23.86 -21.42
CA GLU A 57 8.26 -22.45 -21.10
C GLU A 57 7.53 -22.33 -19.76
N LEU A 58 6.59 -23.22 -19.43
CA LEU A 58 5.95 -23.25 -18.11
C LEU A 58 6.95 -23.50 -16.98
N ASP A 59 7.89 -24.42 -17.16
CA ASP A 59 8.96 -24.69 -16.18
C ASP A 59 9.90 -23.47 -16.05
N ARG A 60 10.23 -22.80 -17.16
CA ARG A 60 11.01 -21.56 -17.15
C ARG A 60 10.31 -20.44 -16.39
N ILE A 61 9.00 -20.25 -16.59
CA ILE A 61 8.19 -19.27 -15.85
C ILE A 61 8.19 -19.61 -14.36
N ALA A 62 7.97 -20.87 -14.00
CA ALA A 62 7.99 -21.31 -12.60
C ALA A 62 9.35 -21.09 -11.94
N GLU A 63 10.45 -21.28 -12.68
CA GLU A 63 11.80 -20.94 -12.21
C GLU A 63 11.94 -19.43 -11.97
N LEU A 64 11.50 -18.58 -12.91
CA LEU A 64 11.54 -17.12 -12.77
C LEU A 64 10.71 -16.62 -11.57
N GLU A 65 9.54 -17.20 -11.34
CA GLU A 65 8.70 -16.87 -10.18
C GLU A 65 9.35 -17.23 -8.83
N SER A 66 10.23 -18.23 -8.83
CA SER A 66 10.98 -18.63 -7.63
C SER A 66 12.18 -17.75 -7.32
N GLN A 67 12.64 -16.96 -8.30
CA GLN A 67 13.75 -16.06 -8.12
C GLN A 67 13.32 -14.78 -7.38
N PRO A 68 14.27 -14.08 -6.72
CA PRO A 68 14.00 -12.78 -6.12
C PRO A 68 13.44 -11.83 -7.19
N LYS A 69 12.31 -11.17 -6.88
CA LYS A 69 11.72 -10.20 -7.80
C LYS A 69 12.76 -9.16 -8.20
N PRO A 70 12.88 -8.83 -9.50
CA PRO A 70 13.83 -7.83 -9.94
C PRO A 70 13.53 -6.50 -9.26
N ARG A 71 14.57 -5.70 -9.05
CA ARG A 71 14.40 -4.33 -8.55
C ARG A 71 13.62 -3.54 -9.59
N THR A 72 12.64 -2.77 -9.13
CA THR A 72 11.85 -1.88 -9.98
C THR A 72 11.96 -0.46 -9.45
N ALA A 73 11.79 0.50 -10.35
CA ALA A 73 11.70 1.91 -10.01
C ALA A 73 10.54 2.52 -10.79
N SER A 74 9.84 3.47 -10.16
CA SER A 74 8.80 4.23 -10.83
C SER A 74 9.43 5.24 -11.78
N LEU A 75 8.88 5.31 -13.00
CA LEU A 75 9.17 6.41 -13.91
C LEU A 75 8.74 7.74 -13.27
N PHE A 76 9.48 8.80 -13.59
CA PHE A 76 9.05 10.16 -13.30
C PHE A 76 7.85 10.53 -14.17
N GLN A 77 7.06 11.50 -13.73
CA GLN A 77 5.82 11.93 -14.40
C GLN A 77 6.07 12.40 -15.84
N THR A 78 7.26 12.92 -16.12
CA THR A 78 7.67 13.41 -17.43
C THR A 78 8.25 12.32 -18.34
N MET A 79 8.53 11.13 -17.80
CA MET A 79 9.11 10.01 -18.54
C MET A 79 8.03 9.08 -19.09
N THR A 80 8.27 8.51 -20.26
CA THR A 80 7.44 7.46 -20.85
C THR A 80 8.29 6.26 -21.24
N LEU A 81 7.68 5.08 -21.31
CA LEU A 81 8.37 3.83 -21.64
C LEU A 81 9.01 3.87 -23.03
N GLU A 82 8.43 4.61 -23.96
CA GLU A 82 8.90 4.71 -25.33
C GLU A 82 10.13 5.62 -25.47
N ARG A 83 10.35 6.53 -24.51
CA ARG A 83 11.36 7.59 -24.59
C ARG A 83 12.48 7.46 -23.58
N ILE A 84 12.33 6.62 -22.57
CA ILE A 84 13.35 6.43 -21.54
C ILE A 84 14.61 5.78 -22.13
N THR A 85 15.77 6.32 -21.76
CA THR A 85 17.08 5.77 -22.12
C THR A 85 17.56 4.76 -21.06
N LEU A 86 18.49 3.88 -21.44
CA LEU A 86 19.10 2.93 -20.50
C LEU A 86 19.73 3.65 -19.30
N ASP A 87 20.45 4.74 -19.53
CA ASP A 87 21.13 5.49 -18.47
C ASP A 87 20.12 6.07 -17.47
N GLN A 88 19.03 6.66 -17.95
CA GLN A 88 17.93 7.13 -17.09
C GLN A 88 17.29 5.99 -16.30
N ALA A 89 17.09 4.82 -16.92
CA ALA A 89 16.54 3.66 -16.22
C ALA A 89 17.47 3.18 -15.09
N LEU A 90 18.79 3.17 -15.33
CA LEU A 90 19.79 2.82 -14.31
C LEU A 90 19.81 3.84 -13.17
N GLU A 91 19.68 5.14 -13.47
CA GLU A 91 19.55 6.19 -12.46
C GLU A 91 18.30 5.97 -11.57
N LEU A 92 17.13 5.70 -12.17
CA LEU A 92 15.92 5.42 -11.41
C LEU A 92 16.07 4.17 -10.53
N LEU A 93 16.69 3.11 -11.04
CA LEU A 93 16.95 1.88 -10.30
C LEU A 93 17.98 2.07 -9.16
N SER A 94 18.75 3.17 -9.19
CA SER A 94 19.66 3.51 -8.09
C SER A 94 18.92 4.06 -6.86
N LEU A 95 17.68 4.52 -7.01
CA LEU A 95 16.86 4.99 -5.89
C LEU A 95 16.39 3.81 -5.01
N PRO A 96 16.29 3.97 -3.68
CA PRO A 96 16.57 5.17 -2.89
C PRO A 96 18.07 5.52 -2.84
N ARG A 97 18.39 6.80 -2.99
CA ARG A 97 19.78 7.29 -2.95
C ARG A 97 20.11 7.88 -1.58
N THR A 98 21.26 7.54 -1.02
CA THR A 98 21.83 8.24 0.14
C THR A 98 22.53 9.51 -0.34
N VAL A 99 22.12 10.66 0.20
CA VAL A 99 22.71 11.97 -0.14
C VAL A 99 23.94 12.23 0.74
N GLY A 100 23.88 11.84 2.01
CA GLY A 100 24.99 11.98 2.95
C GLY A 100 24.57 11.69 4.39
N VAL A 101 25.48 11.96 5.32
CA VAL A 101 25.25 11.83 6.77
C VAL A 101 25.21 13.24 7.37
N ASP A 102 24.21 13.55 8.17
CA ASP A 102 24.14 14.85 8.84
C ASP A 102 25.28 14.97 9.86
N PRO A 103 26.16 15.99 9.77
CA PRO A 103 27.26 16.19 10.71
C PRO A 103 26.81 16.48 12.16
N ALA A 104 25.56 16.92 12.38
CA ALA A 104 25.05 17.29 13.71
C ALA A 104 24.70 16.07 14.58
N ASP A 105 24.15 15.01 14.00
CA ASP A 105 23.67 13.82 14.73
C ASP A 105 24.12 12.49 14.13
N GLY A 106 24.86 12.50 13.02
CA GLY A 106 25.39 11.29 12.39
C GLY A 106 24.32 10.45 11.68
N VAL A 107 23.12 10.98 11.43
CA VAL A 107 22.02 10.23 10.81
C VAL A 107 22.06 10.39 9.29
N GLU A 108 21.90 9.27 8.57
CA GLU A 108 21.82 9.26 7.11
C GLU A 108 20.58 9.98 6.59
N VAL A 109 20.80 10.75 5.52
CA VAL A 109 19.77 11.42 4.74
C VAL A 109 19.63 10.70 3.40
N THR A 110 18.43 10.17 3.13
CA THR A 110 18.11 9.48 1.87
C THR A 110 17.01 10.21 1.11
N VAL A 111 16.99 10.03 -0.21
CA VAL A 111 15.95 10.56 -1.11
C VAL A 111 15.36 9.43 -1.93
N GLN A 112 14.05 9.49 -2.15
CA GLN A 112 13.32 8.45 -2.86
C GLN A 112 11.99 8.93 -3.44
N ASN A 113 11.56 8.29 -4.53
CA ASN A 113 10.23 8.51 -5.08
C ASN A 113 9.19 7.65 -4.33
N GLY A 114 8.20 8.28 -3.72
CA GLY A 114 7.14 7.64 -2.96
C GLY A 114 5.78 7.73 -3.63
N ARG A 115 4.77 7.08 -3.03
CA ARG A 115 3.38 7.13 -3.51
C ARG A 115 2.82 8.56 -3.65
N PHE A 116 3.29 9.49 -2.81
CA PHE A 116 2.81 10.88 -2.79
C PHE A 116 3.79 11.85 -3.48
N GLY A 117 4.76 11.31 -4.22
CA GLY A 117 5.81 12.08 -4.88
C GLY A 117 7.18 11.97 -4.20
N PRO A 118 8.14 12.78 -4.67
CA PRO A 118 9.52 12.74 -4.23
C PRO A 118 9.67 13.29 -2.81
N TYR A 119 10.49 12.62 -2.00
CA TYR A 119 10.71 13.04 -0.63
C TYR A 119 12.10 12.64 -0.12
N LEU A 120 12.58 13.39 0.88
CA LEU A 120 13.76 13.07 1.67
C LEU A 120 13.37 12.46 3.01
N LYS A 121 14.24 11.63 3.57
CA LYS A 121 14.08 10.98 4.86
C LYS A 121 15.37 11.04 5.67
N LYS A 122 15.25 11.35 6.95
CA LYS A 122 16.32 11.32 7.95
C LYS A 122 15.80 10.66 9.22
N GLY A 123 16.17 9.40 9.45
CA GLY A 123 15.61 8.59 10.55
C GLY A 123 14.09 8.48 10.49
N SER A 124 13.39 9.10 11.46
CA SER A 124 11.93 9.18 11.51
C SER A 124 11.34 10.45 10.89
N ASP A 125 12.20 11.41 10.50
CA ASP A 125 11.76 12.65 9.88
C ASP A 125 11.74 12.55 8.35
N SER A 126 10.79 13.23 7.72
CA SER A 126 10.65 13.30 6.26
C SER A 126 10.10 14.63 5.78
N ARG A 127 10.50 15.04 4.58
CA ARG A 127 10.01 16.25 3.90
C ARG A 127 9.81 15.96 2.42
N SER A 128 8.74 16.51 1.85
CA SER A 128 8.52 16.46 0.42
C SER A 128 9.54 17.33 -0.30
N LEU A 129 9.93 16.88 -1.49
CA LEU A 129 10.69 17.66 -2.46
C LEU A 129 9.72 18.31 -3.45
N ASP A 130 10.18 19.33 -4.15
CA ASP A 130 9.34 20.09 -5.07
C ASP A 130 9.11 19.34 -6.39
N ASN A 131 10.12 18.59 -6.84
CA ASN A 131 10.06 17.82 -8.07
C ASN A 131 10.94 16.57 -8.03
N GLU A 132 10.76 15.69 -9.01
CA GLU A 132 11.44 14.38 -9.06
C GLU A 132 12.92 14.49 -9.46
N GLU A 133 13.31 15.51 -10.22
CA GLU A 133 14.70 15.74 -10.62
C GLU A 133 15.61 15.98 -9.42
N GLN A 134 15.09 16.60 -8.36
CA GLN A 134 15.80 16.78 -7.09
C GLN A 134 16.26 15.46 -6.48
N LEU A 135 15.61 14.32 -6.75
CA LEU A 135 16.05 13.01 -6.25
C LEU A 135 17.46 12.64 -6.75
N LEU A 136 17.87 13.18 -7.90
CA LEU A 136 19.15 12.88 -8.53
C LEU A 136 20.21 13.95 -8.24
N THR A 137 19.79 15.20 -8.02
CA THR A 137 20.69 16.36 -7.97
C THR A 137 20.82 17.00 -6.59
N ILE A 138 19.86 16.80 -5.68
CA ILE A 138 19.84 17.51 -4.39
C ILE A 138 21.07 17.16 -3.53
N THR A 139 21.60 18.20 -2.90
CA THR A 139 22.77 18.12 -2.02
C THR A 139 22.38 17.91 -0.56
N LEU A 140 23.36 17.51 0.27
CA LEU A 140 23.11 17.31 1.70
C LEU A 140 22.69 18.63 2.34
N GLU A 141 23.36 19.73 2.00
CA GLU A 141 23.09 21.07 2.52
C GLU A 141 21.64 21.50 2.25
N GLU A 142 21.16 21.30 1.01
CA GLU A 142 19.77 21.60 0.65
C GLU A 142 18.78 20.73 1.43
N CYS A 143 19.07 19.43 1.59
CA CYS A 143 18.24 18.55 2.41
C CYS A 143 18.14 19.04 3.87
N LEU A 144 19.26 19.50 4.45
CA LEU A 144 19.28 20.02 5.83
C LEU A 144 18.46 21.31 5.96
N VAL A 145 18.53 22.21 4.97
CA VAL A 145 17.69 23.41 4.92
C VAL A 145 16.21 23.05 4.88
N ILE A 146 15.81 22.07 4.06
CA ILE A 146 14.43 21.60 3.97
C ILE A 146 13.97 20.93 5.28
N LEU A 147 14.84 20.15 5.93
CA LEU A 147 14.56 19.50 7.21
C LEU A 147 14.34 20.52 8.34
N ALA A 148 15.10 21.63 8.33
CA ALA A 148 14.95 22.71 9.31
C ALA A 148 13.62 23.46 9.19
N GLN A 149 12.96 23.41 8.02
CA GLN A 149 11.63 24.01 7.85
C GLN A 149 10.56 23.25 8.64
N PRO A 150 9.58 23.95 9.23
CA PRO A 150 8.46 23.32 9.91
C PRO A 150 7.64 22.46 8.95
N LYS A 151 7.15 21.31 9.43
CA LYS A 151 6.31 20.41 8.63
C LYS A 151 5.03 21.12 8.19
N LYS A 152 4.91 21.42 6.89
CA LYS A 152 3.69 21.99 6.28
C LYS A 152 2.46 21.08 6.41
N TYR A 153 2.67 19.76 6.33
CA TYR A 153 1.62 18.73 6.35
C TYR A 153 1.91 17.60 7.34
N GLY A 154 2.46 17.93 8.52
CA GLY A 154 2.51 16.96 9.61
C GLY A 154 1.10 16.61 10.08
N ARG A 155 0.89 15.41 10.64
CA ARG A 155 -0.25 15.19 11.55
C ARG A 155 -0.19 16.33 12.55
N ALA A 156 -1.17 17.24 12.50
CA ALA A 156 -1.29 18.29 13.50
C ALA A 156 -1.10 17.62 14.86
N ARG A 157 -0.19 18.15 15.68
CA ARG A 157 0.03 17.68 17.04
C ARG A 157 -1.37 17.53 17.65
N ALA A 158 -1.70 16.33 18.12
CA ALA A 158 -3.05 16.05 18.60
C ALA A 158 -3.43 17.17 19.57
N LYS A 159 -4.47 17.95 19.22
CA LYS A 159 -4.91 19.05 20.07
C LYS A 159 -5.16 18.46 21.46
N PRO A 160 -4.72 19.13 22.54
CA PRO A 160 -5.04 18.67 23.88
C PRO A 160 -6.57 18.46 24.00
N PRO A 161 -7.02 17.48 24.79
CA PRO A 161 -8.44 17.26 24.98
C PRO A 161 -9.12 18.55 25.46
N LEU A 162 -10.30 18.82 24.91
CA LEU A 162 -11.13 19.96 25.31
C LEU A 162 -11.55 19.81 26.78
N ARG A 163 -11.83 18.58 27.22
CA ARG A 163 -12.18 18.26 28.60
C ARG A 163 -11.92 16.78 28.89
N GLU A 164 -11.50 16.49 30.12
CA GLU A 164 -11.54 15.14 30.67
C GLU A 164 -12.86 14.97 31.42
N LEU A 165 -13.58 13.92 31.09
CA LEU A 165 -14.83 13.51 31.73
C LEU A 165 -14.52 12.33 32.67
N GLY A 166 -15.57 11.79 33.29
CA GLY A 166 -15.49 10.61 34.15
C GLY A 166 -14.92 9.36 33.46
N THR A 167 -14.93 8.25 34.19
CA THR A 167 -14.45 6.95 33.68
C THR A 167 -15.56 6.21 32.96
N ASP A 168 -15.27 5.62 31.80
CA ASP A 168 -16.23 4.78 31.08
C ASP A 168 -16.50 3.49 31.86
N PRO A 169 -17.77 3.16 32.17
CA PRO A 169 -18.11 1.96 32.93
C PRO A 169 -17.73 0.64 32.24
N HIS A 170 -17.54 0.64 30.92
CA HIS A 170 -17.26 -0.56 30.14
C HIS A 170 -15.76 -0.78 29.91
N SER A 171 -15.02 0.25 29.49
CA SER A 171 -13.57 0.12 29.26
C SER A 171 -12.72 0.41 30.51
N GLY A 172 -13.29 1.02 31.55
CA GLY A 172 -12.57 1.42 32.76
C GLY A 172 -11.55 2.53 32.52
N LYS A 173 -11.60 3.20 31.35
CA LYS A 173 -10.67 4.23 30.91
C LYS A 173 -11.28 5.63 31.05
N PRO A 174 -10.47 6.69 31.22
CA PRO A 174 -10.98 8.06 31.27
C PRO A 174 -11.60 8.45 29.93
N ILE A 175 -12.76 9.07 29.96
CA ILE A 175 -13.42 9.60 28.78
C ILE A 175 -12.85 10.99 28.47
N LEU A 176 -12.38 11.21 27.26
CA LEU A 176 -11.81 12.47 26.80
C LEU A 176 -12.70 13.08 25.71
N LEU A 177 -13.07 14.34 25.87
CA LEU A 177 -13.70 15.15 24.83
C LEU A 177 -12.62 15.83 24.00
N LYS A 178 -12.62 15.63 22.68
CA LYS A 178 -11.60 16.13 21.76
C LYS A 178 -12.24 16.83 20.57
N ASP A 179 -11.51 17.78 20.00
CA ASP A 179 -11.85 18.44 18.74
C ASP A 179 -11.17 17.71 17.56
N GLY A 180 -11.97 17.15 16.64
CA GLY A 180 -11.50 16.41 15.48
C GLY A 180 -11.82 17.10 14.16
N GLN A 181 -11.28 16.56 13.05
CA GLN A 181 -11.52 17.10 11.70
C GLN A 181 -13.02 17.13 11.32
N PHE A 182 -13.82 16.23 11.89
CA PHE A 182 -15.26 16.10 11.63
C PHE A 182 -16.13 16.70 12.75
N GLY A 183 -15.52 17.50 13.63
CA GLY A 183 -16.17 18.10 14.79
C GLY A 183 -15.82 17.41 16.12
N PRO A 184 -16.41 17.88 17.24
CA PRO A 184 -16.16 17.35 18.57
C PRO A 184 -16.58 15.88 18.73
N TYR A 185 -15.79 15.11 19.48
CA TYR A 185 -16.06 13.70 19.74
C TYR A 185 -15.53 13.29 21.13
N VAL A 186 -16.14 12.25 21.70
CA VAL A 186 -15.67 11.59 22.92
C VAL A 186 -14.89 10.33 22.59
N THR A 187 -13.88 10.03 23.40
CA THR A 187 -13.03 8.85 23.26
C THR A 187 -12.61 8.28 24.61
N ASP A 188 -12.59 6.96 24.74
CA ASP A 188 -11.96 6.24 25.85
C ASP A 188 -10.55 5.72 25.48
N GLY A 189 -10.02 6.15 24.34
CA GLY A 189 -8.75 5.69 23.77
C GLY A 189 -8.88 4.52 22.79
N GLU A 190 -10.01 3.78 22.79
CA GLU A 190 -10.27 2.67 21.86
C GLU A 190 -11.43 2.96 20.92
N THR A 191 -12.52 3.48 21.47
CA THR A 191 -13.75 3.84 20.76
C THR A 191 -13.84 5.35 20.64
N ASN A 192 -14.18 5.83 19.44
CA ASN A 192 -14.41 7.25 19.17
C ASN A 192 -15.86 7.47 18.73
N ALA A 193 -16.61 8.29 19.48
CA ALA A 193 -17.99 8.63 19.19
C ALA A 193 -18.16 10.15 18.99
N SER A 194 -18.64 10.55 17.81
CA SER A 194 -18.94 11.95 17.51
C SER A 194 -20.16 12.44 18.31
N LEU A 195 -20.13 13.70 18.74
CA LEU A 195 -21.30 14.35 19.35
C LEU A 195 -22.46 14.45 18.34
N ARG A 196 -23.71 14.31 18.81
CA ARG A 196 -24.90 14.43 17.96
C ARG A 196 -25.38 15.89 17.88
N ARG A 197 -26.25 16.17 16.90
CA ARG A 197 -26.92 17.48 16.78
C ARG A 197 -27.82 17.69 18.00
N GLY A 198 -27.36 18.48 18.96
CA GLY A 198 -28.03 18.75 20.24
C GLY A 198 -27.15 18.52 21.45
N ASP A 199 -26.04 17.79 21.32
CA ASP A 199 -25.05 17.69 22.39
C ASP A 199 -24.15 18.95 22.35
N SER A 200 -24.09 19.70 23.46
CA SER A 200 -23.19 20.86 23.59
C SER A 200 -21.85 20.42 24.20
N VAL A 201 -20.75 20.99 23.71
CA VAL A 201 -19.39 20.68 24.21
C VAL A 201 -19.26 21.06 25.69
N GLU A 202 -19.93 22.13 26.10
CA GLU A 202 -19.84 22.71 27.43
C GLU A 202 -20.70 21.95 28.45
N GLU A 203 -21.88 21.47 28.08
CA GLU A 203 -22.83 20.85 29.02
C GLU A 203 -22.81 19.31 28.95
N LEU A 204 -21.91 18.72 28.15
CA LEU A 204 -21.80 17.27 28.00
C LEU A 204 -21.48 16.59 29.34
N SER A 205 -22.41 15.77 29.83
CA SER A 205 -22.24 15.00 31.07
C SER A 205 -21.47 13.70 30.85
N ASP A 206 -20.87 13.17 31.92
CA ASP A 206 -20.16 11.89 31.93
C ASP A 206 -21.05 10.73 31.47
N GLY A 207 -22.30 10.70 31.97
CA GLY A 207 -23.28 9.68 31.59
C GLY A 207 -23.61 9.74 30.09
N ARG A 208 -23.82 10.95 29.56
CA ARG A 208 -24.09 11.14 28.13
C ARG A 208 -22.91 10.72 27.26
N ALA A 209 -21.69 11.01 27.70
CA ALA A 209 -20.49 10.61 26.98
C ALA A 209 -20.29 9.08 26.96
N ALA A 210 -20.55 8.41 28.09
CA ALA A 210 -20.52 6.94 28.17
C ALA A 210 -21.60 6.30 27.26
N GLU A 211 -22.80 6.88 27.20
CA GLU A 211 -23.86 6.45 26.27
C GLU A 211 -23.40 6.52 24.81
N LEU A 212 -22.82 7.64 24.38
CA LEU A 212 -22.34 7.81 23.00
C LEU A 212 -21.27 6.76 22.63
N LEU A 213 -20.37 6.44 23.56
CA LEU A 213 -19.37 5.39 23.37
C LEU A 213 -20.02 4.00 23.29
N ALA A 214 -20.97 3.69 24.18
CA ALA A 214 -21.70 2.41 24.17
C ALA A 214 -22.47 2.21 22.85
N GLU A 215 -23.20 3.23 22.39
CA GLU A 215 -23.89 3.20 21.10
C GLU A 215 -22.93 2.97 19.92
N ARG A 216 -21.74 3.57 19.97
CA ARG A 216 -20.73 3.41 18.92
C ARG A 216 -20.16 1.99 18.89
N ARG A 217 -19.96 1.37 20.07
CA ARG A 217 -19.52 -0.04 20.19
C ARG A 217 -20.59 -0.97 19.65
N ALA A 218 -21.85 -0.75 20.00
CA ALA A 218 -22.98 -1.55 19.51
C ALA A 218 -23.12 -1.51 17.98
N LYS A 219 -22.82 -0.37 17.34
CA LYS A 219 -22.87 -0.22 15.88
C LYS A 219 -21.71 -0.90 15.13
N GLY A 220 -20.63 -1.28 15.81
CA GLY A 220 -19.47 -1.93 15.20
C GLY A 220 -18.66 -1.04 14.23
N PRO A 221 -17.51 -1.55 13.72
CA PRO A 221 -16.71 -0.81 12.75
C PRO A 221 -17.47 -0.63 11.43
N ALA A 222 -17.27 0.52 10.76
CA ALA A 222 -17.90 0.77 9.47
C ALA A 222 -17.49 -0.31 8.47
N ARG A 223 -18.46 -0.88 7.74
CA ARG A 223 -18.19 -1.85 6.67
C ARG A 223 -17.30 -1.18 5.62
N LYS A 224 -16.10 -1.72 5.39
CA LYS A 224 -15.20 -1.23 4.34
C LYS A 224 -15.84 -1.52 2.98
N PRO A 225 -15.91 -0.54 2.05
CA PRO A 225 -16.30 -0.84 0.68
C PRO A 225 -15.29 -1.81 0.04
N PRO A 226 -15.73 -2.68 -0.88
CA PRO A 226 -14.83 -3.62 -1.55
C PRO A 226 -13.73 -2.85 -2.28
N ARG A 227 -12.47 -3.27 -2.10
CA ARG A 227 -11.33 -2.71 -2.85
C ARG A 227 -11.54 -3.05 -4.32
N ARG A 228 -11.67 -2.03 -5.19
CA ARG A 228 -11.46 -2.21 -6.63
C ARG A 228 -10.02 -2.69 -6.81
N LYS A 229 -9.84 -3.87 -7.41
CA LYS A 229 -8.54 -4.32 -7.90
C LYS A 229 -8.16 -3.36 -9.03
N SER A 230 -7.02 -2.68 -8.87
CA SER A 230 -6.32 -1.93 -9.91
C SER A 230 -5.33 -2.84 -10.59
#